data_AF-A0A5C6CZF1-F1
#
_entry.id   AF-A0A5C6CZF1-F1
#
_cell.length_a   1.000
_cell.length_b   1.000
_cell.length_c   1.000
_cell.angle_alpha   90.00
_cell.angle_beta   90.00
_cell.angle_gamma   90.00
#
_symmetry.space_group_name_H-M   'P 1'
#
loop_
_entity.id
_entity.type
_entity.pdbx_description
1 polymer ?
#
loop_
_entity_poly.entity_id
_entity_poly.type
_entity_poly.pdbx_seq_one_letter_code
_entity_poly.pdbx_strand_id
1 'polypeptide(L)'
;MSRNKVAITVNQNTLDRVDQLVSQHVFPSRSRAFEEALEEKLKRLDKSRLARECAKLDPAFEKSLAEEDLSGEIEELEEIIEGLNEIIST
;
A
#
# COMPACT_ATOMS: atom_id res chain seq x y z
N MET A 1 6.77 16.82 13.95
CA MET A 1 5.45 16.37 14.42
C MET A 1 5.41 16.43 15.94
N SER A 2 4.24 16.68 16.53
CA SER A 2 4.04 16.62 17.99
C SER A 2 4.23 15.18 18.48
N ARG A 3 4.81 15.02 19.68
CA ARG A 3 4.94 13.71 20.34
C ARG A 3 3.98 13.64 21.52
N ASN A 4 3.20 12.56 21.57
CA ASN A 4 2.32 12.26 22.69
C ASN A 4 2.97 11.21 23.60
N LYS A 5 2.78 11.33 24.92
CA LYS A 5 3.26 10.34 25.89
C LYS A 5 2.18 9.30 26.14
N VAL A 6 2.58 8.04 26.17
CA VAL A 6 1.70 6.90 26.45
C VAL A 6 2.37 6.03 27.51
N ALA A 7 1.62 5.66 28.55
CA ALA A 7 2.05 4.65 29.51
C ALA A 7 1.67 3.26 28.97
N ILE A 8 2.64 2.34 28.91
CA ILE A 8 2.43 0.97 28.43
C ILE A 8 2.92 -0.02 29.48
N THR A 9 2.29 -1.19 29.54
CA THR A 9 2.82 -2.34 30.27
C THR A 9 3.51 -3.26 29.28
N VAL A 10 4.74 -3.66 29.58
CA VAL A 10 5.56 -4.54 28.73
C VAL A 10 6.18 -5.63 29.58
N ASN A 11 6.39 -6.80 28.99
CA ASN A 11 7.04 -7.91 29.66
C ASN A 11 8.50 -7.54 30.01
N GLN A 12 8.96 -7.93 31.21
CA GLN A 12 10.30 -7.61 31.69
C GLN A 12 11.40 -8.07 30.73
N ASN A 13 11.32 -9.31 30.23
CA ASN A 13 12.31 -9.86 29.30
C ASN A 13 12.38 -9.07 27.99
N THR A 14 11.25 -8.50 27.55
CA THR A 14 11.20 -7.64 26.36
C THR A 14 11.87 -6.30 26.66
N LEU A 15 11.59 -5.71 27.82
CA LEU A 15 12.21 -4.45 28.24
C LEU A 15 13.73 -4.60 28.38
N ASP A 16 14.21 -5.70 28.97
CA ASP A 16 15.64 -5.99 29.13
C ASP A 16 16.36 -6.07 27.79
N ARG A 17 15.73 -6.68 26.77
CA ARG A 17 16.28 -6.73 25.41
C ARG A 17 16.35 -5.35 24.77
N VAL A 18 15.32 -4.52 24.95
CA VAL A 18 15.33 -3.14 24.46
C VAL A 18 16.46 -2.35 25.14
N ASP A 19 16.63 -2.54 26.45
CA ASP A 19 17.68 -1.89 27.23
C ASP A 19 19.08 -2.29 26.78
N GLN A 20 19.28 -3.56 26.44
CA GLN A 20 20.53 -4.03 25.85
C GLN A 20 20.82 -3.35 24.51
N LEU A 21 19.81 -3.20 23.64
CA LEU A 21 20.00 -2.54 22.34
C LEU A 21 20.29 -1.04 22.50
N VAL A 22 19.68 -0.39 23.50
CA VAL A 22 19.99 1.01 23.82
C VAL A 22 21.40 1.15 24.38
N SER A 23 21.84 0.25 25.28
CA SER A 23 23.21 0.29 25.84
C SER A 23 24.28 0.01 24.79
N GLN A 24 23.96 -0.82 23.79
CA GLN A 24 24.78 -1.06 22.62
C GLN A 24 24.71 0.07 21.57
N HIS A 25 24.01 1.16 21.86
CA HIS A 25 23.84 2.33 20.98
C HIS A 25 23.16 1.99 19.63
N VAL A 26 22.46 0.86 19.53
CA VAL A 26 21.63 0.51 18.37
C VAL A 26 20.45 1.47 18.27
N PHE A 27 19.89 1.86 19.42
CA PHE A 27 18.87 2.89 19.51
C PHE A 27 19.30 3.98 20.49
N PRO A 28 18.94 5.26 20.23
CA PRO A 28 19.31 6.37 21.09
C PRO A 28 18.51 6.41 22.41
N SER A 29 17.36 5.74 22.48
CA SER A 29 16.55 5.63 23.70
C SER A 29 15.50 4.53 23.58
N ARG A 30 14.94 4.10 24.73
CA ARG A 30 13.78 3.19 24.76
C ARG A 30 12.61 3.73 23.95
N SER A 31 12.27 5.01 24.13
CA SER A 31 11.18 5.66 23.40
C SER A 31 11.38 5.58 21.89
N ARG A 32 12.60 5.78 21.41
CA ARG A 32 12.90 5.68 19.99
C ARG A 32 12.81 4.24 19.47
N ALA A 33 13.30 3.27 20.24
CA ALA A 33 13.20 1.85 19.89
C ALA A 33 11.72 1.41 19.76
N PHE A 34 10.87 1.82 20.70
CA PHE A 34 9.44 1.51 20.66
C PHE A 34 8.70 2.24 19.53
N GLU A 35 9.03 3.51 19.28
CA GLU A 35 8.45 4.30 18.17
C GLU A 35 8.75 3.64 16.82
N GLU A 36 10.01 3.29 16.56
CA GLU A 36 10.40 2.64 15.30
C GLU A 36 9.78 1.25 15.12
N ALA A 37 9.76 0.44 16.17
CA ALA A 37 9.12 -0.88 16.14
C ALA A 37 7.61 -0.80 15.87
N LEU A 38 6.94 0.21 16.45
CA LEU A 38 5.52 0.44 16.22
C LEU A 38 5.25 0.89 14.78
N GLU A 39 6.03 1.84 14.26
CA GLU A 39 5.93 2.29 12.87
C GLU A 39 6.14 1.14 11.88
N GLU A 40 7.15 0.30 12.11
CA GLU A 40 7.41 -0.88 11.29
C GLU A 40 6.20 -1.84 11.31
N LYS A 41 5.67 -2.12 12.51
CA LYS A 41 4.52 -3.02 12.66
C LYS A 41 3.28 -2.49 11.95
N LEU A 42 3.00 -1.19 12.06
CA LEU A 42 1.88 -0.53 11.37
C LEU A 42 2.07 -0.59 9.85
N LYS A 43 3.23 -0.22 9.33
CA LYS A 43 3.55 -0.33 7.90
C LYS A 43 3.34 -1.74 7.36
N ARG A 44 3.74 -2.76 8.13
CA ARG A 44 3.55 -4.17 7.74
C ARG A 44 2.06 -4.55 7.72
N LEU A 45 1.28 -4.07 8.68
CA LEU A 45 -0.17 -4.29 8.71
C LEU A 45 -0.87 -3.58 7.56
N ASP A 46 -0.50 -2.33 7.26
CA ASP A 46 -1.07 -1.56 6.16
C ASP A 46 -0.82 -2.23 4.81
N LYS A 47 0.41 -2.70 4.55
CA LYS A 47 0.75 -3.46 3.35
C LYS A 47 -0.08 -4.74 3.22
N SER A 48 -0.36 -5.41 4.32
CA SER A 48 -1.21 -6.61 4.31
C SER A 48 -2.69 -6.30 4.15
N ARG A 49 -3.14 -5.12 4.57
CA ARG A 49 -4.56 -4.74 4.51
C ARG A 49 -5.00 -4.55 3.07
N LEU A 50 -4.26 -3.79 2.26
CA LEU A 50 -4.59 -3.62 0.85
C LEU A 50 -4.66 -4.97 0.12
N ALA A 51 -3.65 -5.82 0.30
CA ALA A 51 -3.63 -7.15 -0.32
C ALA A 51 -4.82 -8.02 0.12
N ARG A 52 -5.21 -7.98 1.41
CA ARG A 52 -6.38 -8.71 1.93
C ARG A 52 -7.70 -8.18 1.40
N GLU A 53 -7.83 -6.87 1.25
CA GLU A 53 -9.04 -6.27 0.70
C GLU A 53 -9.15 -6.52 -0.81
N CYS A 54 -8.06 -6.40 -1.57
CA CYS A 54 -8.03 -6.76 -3.00
C CYS A 54 -8.37 -8.24 -3.24
N ALA A 55 -7.99 -9.14 -2.33
CA ALA A 55 -8.34 -10.55 -2.42
C ALA A 55 -9.84 -10.85 -2.27
N LYS A 56 -10.66 -9.87 -1.87
CA LYS A 56 -12.13 -10.01 -1.80
C LYS A 56 -12.82 -9.66 -3.11
N LEU A 57 -12.12 -9.00 -4.04
CA LEU A 57 -12.69 -8.59 -5.32
C LEU A 57 -12.76 -9.80 -6.26
N ASP A 58 -13.81 -9.86 -7.09
CA ASP A 58 -13.94 -10.85 -8.17
C ASP A 58 -13.32 -10.27 -9.45
N PRO A 59 -12.19 -10.83 -9.94
CA PRO A 59 -11.50 -10.30 -11.11
C PRO A 59 -12.38 -10.24 -12.38
N ALA A 60 -13.32 -11.18 -12.54
CA ALA A 60 -14.18 -11.22 -13.72
C ALA A 60 -15.21 -10.09 -13.68
N PHE A 61 -15.83 -9.89 -12.51
CA PHE A 61 -16.78 -8.82 -12.27
C PHE A 61 -16.13 -7.44 -12.41
N GLU A 62 -14.99 -7.22 -11.73
CA GLU A 62 -14.27 -5.94 -11.79
C GLU A 62 -13.83 -5.60 -13.22
N LYS A 63 -13.38 -6.61 -13.99
CA LYS A 63 -13.02 -6.43 -15.39
C LYS A 63 -14.23 -6.04 -16.24
N SER A 64 -15.36 -6.73 -16.10
CA SER A 64 -16.57 -6.39 -16.85
C SER A 64 -17.11 -4.99 -16.54
N LEU A 65 -16.97 -4.54 -15.29
CA LEU A 65 -17.39 -3.21 -14.88
C LEU A 65 -16.43 -2.13 -15.43
N ALA A 66 -15.13 -2.41 -15.46
CA ALA A 66 -14.14 -1.50 -16.03
C ALA A 66 -14.25 -1.38 -17.57
N GLU A 67 -14.74 -2.43 -18.23
CA GLU A 67 -14.85 -2.51 -19.69
C GLU A 67 -16.27 -2.19 -20.21
N GLU A 68 -17.19 -1.75 -19.35
CA GLU A 68 -18.61 -1.55 -19.69
C GLU A 68 -18.84 -0.57 -20.86
N ASP A 69 -17.95 0.43 -21.04
CA ASP A 69 -18.03 1.43 -22.13
C ASP A 69 -16.95 1.23 -23.22
N LEU A 70 -16.10 0.20 -23.07
CA LEU A 70 -14.93 0.01 -23.94
C LEU A 70 -15.33 -0.36 -25.38
N SER A 71 -16.52 -0.95 -25.57
CA SER A 71 -17.03 -1.29 -26.90
C SER A 71 -17.32 -0.06 -27.74
N GLY A 72 -17.84 1.01 -27.15
CA GLY A 72 -18.12 2.26 -27.87
C GLY A 72 -16.84 2.99 -28.25
N GLU A 73 -15.83 2.99 -27.36
CA GLU A 73 -14.51 3.54 -27.64
C GLU A 73 -13.78 2.81 -28.77
N ILE A 74 -13.91 1.47 -28.86
CA ILE A 74 -13.31 0.69 -29.94
C ILE A 74 -13.93 1.04 -31.29
N GLU A 75 -15.26 1.16 -31.35
CA GLU A 75 -15.99 1.49 -32.57
C GLU A 75 -15.62 2.90 -33.09
N GLU A 76 -15.51 3.88 -32.18
CA GLU A 76 -15.08 5.24 -32.53
C GLU A 76 -13.62 5.29 -33.01
N LEU A 77 -12.73 4.48 -32.42
CA LEU A 77 -11.34 4.37 -32.86
C LEU A 77 -11.20 3.67 -34.22
N GLU A 78 -12.04 2.67 -34.51
CA GLU A 78 -12.08 1.99 -35.81
C GLU A 78 -12.50 2.97 -36.92
N GLU A 79 -13.52 3.80 -36.69
CA GLU A 79 -13.94 4.84 -37.64
C GLU A 79 -12.82 5.86 -37.91
N ILE A 80 -12.10 6.29 -36.87
CA ILE A 80 -10.97 7.21 -37.02
C ILE A 80 -9.84 6.58 -37.84
N ILE A 81 -9.53 5.30 -37.62
CA ILE A 81 -8.49 4.58 -38.37
C ILE A 81 -8.87 4.41 -39.83
N GLU A 82 -10.13 4.08 -40.14
CA GLU A 82 -10.63 4.00 -41.51
C GLU A 82 -10.48 5.34 -42.23
N GLY A 83 -10.90 6.45 -41.59
CA GLY A 83 -10.76 7.79 -42.16
C GLY A 83 -9.29 8.19 -42.41
N LEU A 84 -8.36 7.80 -41.53
CA LEU A 84 -6.93 8.05 -41.73
C LEU A 84 -6.36 7.24 -42.89
N ASN A 85 -6.79 5.99 -43.08
CA ASN A 85 -6.34 5.14 -44.19
C ASN A 85 -6.82 5.67 -45.54
N GLU A 86 -8.04 6.20 -45.63
CA GLU A 86 -8.55 6.84 -46.85
C GLU A 86 -7.70 8.07 -47.25
N ILE A 87 -7.31 8.89 -46.26
CA ILE A 87 -6.44 10.07 -46.45
C ILE A 87 -5.04 9.67 -46.94
N ILE A 88 -4.47 8.57 -46.43
CA ILE A 88 -3.12 8.11 -46.80
C ILE A 88 -3.10 7.43 -48.19
N SER A 89 -4.24 6.89 -48.65
CA SER A 89 -4.33 6.23 -49.97
C SER A 89 -4.52 7.19 -51.16
N THR A 90 -4.72 8.49 -50.88
CA THR A 90 -4.85 9.58 -51.86
C THR A 90 -3.51 10.29 -52.08
#